data_AF-A0A1Q7ZNR8-F1
#
_entry.id   AF-A0A1Q7ZNR8-F1
#
_cell.length_a   1.000
_cell.length_b   1.000
_cell.length_c   1.000
_cell.angle_alpha   90.00
_cell.angle_beta   90.00
_cell.angle_gamma   90.00
#
_symmetry.space_group_name_H-M   'P 1'
#
loop_
_entity.id
_entity.type
_entity.pdbx_description
1 polymer ?
#
loop_
_entity_poly.entity_id
_entity_poly.type
_entity_poly.pdbx_seq_one_letter_code
_entity_poly.pdbx_strand_id
1 'polypeptide(L)'
;MGKESGQNQRERGEKTLVAIKEFKRYLEGVEKDLSRMSKKFSNKEIAQGVGFAATGIHEALTYLAIVKKVIEKTERIVAKGNTVSGNETGGLGENDADGRTSLSRPV
;
A
#
# COMPACT_ATOMS: atom_id res chain seq x y z
N MET A 1 -1.32 -1.11 33.06
CA MET A 1 -0.62 -1.98 32.10
C MET A 1 -1.06 -1.58 30.70
N GLY A 2 -0.27 -0.79 29.96
CA GLY A 2 -0.68 -0.26 28.64
C GLY A 2 0.45 0.10 27.68
N LYS A 3 1.72 -0.07 28.10
CA LYS A 3 2.89 0.29 27.29
C LYS A 3 3.35 -0.82 26.33
N GLU A 4 3.05 -2.09 26.64
CA GLU A 4 3.49 -3.24 25.85
C GLU A 4 2.76 -3.38 24.51
N SER A 5 1.50 -2.94 24.45
CA SER A 5 0.66 -3.00 23.23
C SER A 5 1.20 -2.10 22.10
N GLY A 6 1.54 -0.84 22.42
CA GLY A 6 2.05 0.12 21.44
C GLY A 6 3.45 -0.21 20.93
N GLN A 7 4.29 -0.81 21.78
CA GLN A 7 5.65 -1.21 21.41
C GLN A 7 5.64 -2.36 20.39
N ASN A 8 4.73 -3.33 20.56
CA ASN A 8 4.57 -4.46 19.65
C ASN A 8 3.97 -4.06 18.29
N GLN A 9 3.04 -3.09 18.28
CA GLN A 9 2.48 -2.55 17.02
C GLN A 9 3.53 -1.77 16.21
N ARG A 10 4.33 -0.95 16.88
CA ARG A 10 5.42 -0.21 16.23
C ARG A 10 6.48 -1.15 15.65
N GLU A 11 6.91 -2.14 16.42
CA GLU A 11 7.89 -3.15 15.97
C GLU A 11 7.36 -3.92 14.74
N ARG A 12 6.08 -4.32 14.78
CA ARG A 12 5.41 -4.96 13.64
C ARG A 12 5.38 -4.04 12.41
N GLY A 13 5.10 -2.76 12.59
CA GLY A 13 5.11 -1.78 11.51
C GLY A 13 6.50 -1.59 10.91
N GLU A 14 7.54 -1.51 11.74
CA GLU A 14 8.94 -1.41 11.29
C GLU A 14 9.38 -2.64 10.49
N LYS A 15 9.06 -3.86 10.97
CA LYS A 15 9.28 -5.10 10.21
C LYS A 15 8.54 -5.11 8.87
N THR A 16 7.30 -4.61 8.87
CA THR A 16 6.49 -4.51 7.64
C THR A 16 7.12 -3.54 6.63
N LEU A 17 7.65 -2.39 7.09
CA LEU A 17 8.36 -1.45 6.22
C LEU A 17 9.64 -2.04 5.63
N VAL A 18 10.39 -2.83 6.40
CA VAL A 18 11.58 -3.54 5.89
C VAL A 18 11.18 -4.52 4.79
N ALA A 19 10.17 -5.36 5.03
CA ALA A 19 9.67 -6.30 4.03
C ALA A 19 9.18 -5.59 2.75
N ILE A 20 8.50 -4.45 2.88
CA ILE A 20 8.08 -3.62 1.74
C ILE A 20 9.29 -3.13 0.93
N LYS A 21 10.34 -2.64 1.58
CA LYS A 21 11.56 -2.16 0.90
C LYS A 21 12.27 -3.29 0.15
N GLU A 22 12.38 -4.47 0.76
CA GLU A 22 12.95 -5.65 0.11
C GLU A 22 12.13 -6.08 -1.09
N PHE A 23 10.80 -6.07 -0.96
CA PHE A 23 9.90 -6.41 -2.06
C PHE A 23 10.00 -5.41 -3.22
N LYS A 24 10.11 -4.09 -2.95
CA LYS A 24 10.36 -3.08 -3.98
C LYS A 24 11.66 -3.38 -4.75
N ARG A 25 12.74 -3.69 -4.04
CA ARG A 25 14.03 -4.04 -4.67
C ARG A 25 13.93 -5.30 -5.54
N TYR A 26 13.16 -6.30 -5.10
CA TYR A 26 12.88 -7.48 -5.91
C TYR A 26 12.14 -7.13 -7.20
N LEU A 27 11.09 -6.31 -7.12
CA LEU A 27 10.31 -5.90 -8.29
C LEU A 27 11.14 -5.08 -9.30
N GLU A 28 12.09 -4.27 -8.84
CA GLU A 28 13.04 -3.57 -9.71
C GLU A 28 13.93 -4.55 -10.50
N GLY A 29 14.36 -5.65 -9.86
CA GLY A 29 15.09 -6.73 -10.53
C GLY A 29 14.25 -7.40 -11.63
N VAL A 30 13.01 -7.76 -11.29
CA VAL A 30 12.06 -8.37 -12.24
C VAL A 30 11.79 -7.43 -13.42
N GLU A 31 11.59 -6.13 -13.17
CA GLU A 31 11.37 -5.13 -14.22
C GLU A 31 12.55 -5.06 -15.19
N LYS A 32 13.78 -5.07 -14.65
CA LYS A 32 15.01 -5.04 -15.43
C LYS A 32 15.15 -6.28 -16.30
N ASP A 33 14.86 -7.45 -15.77
CA ASP A 33 14.96 -8.72 -16.49
C ASP A 33 13.90 -8.81 -17.60
N LEU A 34 12.66 -8.45 -17.30
CA LEU A 34 11.58 -8.36 -18.29
C LEU A 34 11.92 -7.34 -19.39
N SER A 35 12.42 -6.15 -19.02
CA SER A 35 12.84 -5.13 -19.98
C SER A 35 14.01 -5.56 -20.85
N ARG A 36 14.88 -6.44 -20.35
CA ARG A 36 15.96 -7.03 -21.13
C ARG A 36 15.42 -8.11 -22.07
N MET A 37 14.47 -8.92 -21.62
CA MET A 37 13.83 -9.94 -22.46
C MET A 37 13.02 -9.33 -23.60
N SER A 38 12.26 -8.25 -23.36
CA SER A 38 11.49 -7.57 -24.42
C SER A 38 12.35 -6.98 -25.53
N LYS A 39 13.63 -6.67 -25.25
CA LYS A 39 14.59 -6.20 -26.26
C LYS A 39 15.20 -7.34 -27.07
N LYS A 40 15.19 -8.56 -26.55
CA LYS A 40 15.88 -9.73 -27.15
C LYS A 40 14.96 -10.66 -27.90
N PHE A 41 13.72 -10.79 -27.45
CA PHE A 41 12.76 -11.75 -27.99
C PHE A 41 11.49 -11.02 -28.39
N SER A 42 10.90 -11.43 -29.51
CA SER A 42 9.56 -11.00 -29.88
C SER A 42 8.52 -11.57 -28.92
N ASN A 43 7.38 -10.88 -28.78
CA ASN A 43 6.28 -11.37 -27.97
C ASN A 43 5.80 -12.77 -28.40
N LYS A 44 5.91 -13.11 -29.68
CA LYS A 44 5.56 -14.43 -30.21
C LYS A 44 6.49 -15.52 -29.69
N GLU A 45 7.80 -15.27 -29.70
CA GLU A 45 8.81 -16.23 -29.18
C GLU A 45 8.65 -16.45 -27.69
N ILE A 46 8.41 -15.37 -26.93
CA ILE A 46 8.19 -15.45 -25.49
C ILE A 46 6.91 -16.24 -25.20
N ALA A 47 5.80 -15.90 -25.87
CA ALA A 47 4.52 -16.59 -25.70
C ALA A 47 4.63 -18.10 -25.97
N GLN A 48 5.38 -18.50 -27.00
CA GLN A 48 5.66 -19.90 -27.29
C GLN A 48 6.49 -20.59 -26.20
N GLY A 49 7.48 -19.91 -25.62
CA GLY A 49 8.33 -20.47 -24.57
C GLY A 49 7.66 -20.59 -23.20
N VAL A 50 6.70 -19.72 -22.89
CA VAL A 50 6.04 -19.68 -21.56
C VAL A 50 4.59 -20.17 -21.56
N GLY A 51 4.02 -20.46 -22.73
CA GLY A 51 2.64 -20.95 -22.87
C GLY A 51 1.55 -19.91 -22.61
N PHE A 52 1.86 -18.61 -22.73
CA PHE A 52 0.89 -17.50 -22.58
C PHE A 52 0.43 -16.95 -23.94
N ALA A 53 -0.62 -16.14 -23.92
CA ALA A 53 -1.05 -15.36 -25.08
C ALA A 53 0.08 -14.43 -25.58
N ALA A 54 0.09 -14.15 -26.89
CA ALA A 54 1.07 -13.29 -27.57
C ALA A 54 1.06 -11.82 -27.09
N THR A 55 0.20 -11.48 -26.12
CA THR A 55 0.13 -10.15 -25.53
C THR A 55 1.31 -9.81 -24.60
N GLY A 56 2.19 -10.79 -24.32
CA GLY A 56 3.64 -10.55 -24.21
C GLY A 56 4.13 -9.70 -23.03
N ILE A 57 5.46 -9.54 -22.96
CA ILE A 57 6.16 -8.90 -21.82
C ILE A 57 5.66 -7.48 -21.52
N HIS A 58 5.09 -6.78 -22.50
CA HIS A 58 4.55 -5.44 -22.29
C HIS A 58 3.34 -5.42 -21.33
N GLU A 59 2.47 -6.43 -21.35
CA GLU A 59 1.42 -6.57 -20.36
C GLU A 59 1.99 -6.91 -18.98
N ALA A 60 2.97 -7.81 -18.91
CA ALA A 60 3.64 -8.14 -17.65
C ALA A 60 4.30 -6.90 -17.02
N LEU A 61 4.97 -6.06 -17.82
CA LEU A 61 5.52 -4.78 -17.38
C LEU A 61 4.42 -3.80 -16.92
N THR A 62 3.27 -3.79 -17.59
CA THR A 62 2.12 -2.96 -17.21
C THR A 62 1.56 -3.39 -15.85
N TYR A 63 1.33 -4.69 -15.63
CA TYR A 63 0.89 -5.22 -14.34
C TYR A 63 1.92 -4.96 -13.25
N LEU A 64 3.21 -5.11 -13.56
CA LEU A 64 4.29 -4.79 -12.63
C LEU A 64 4.23 -3.32 -12.18
N ALA A 65 3.98 -2.38 -13.09
CA ALA A 65 3.80 -0.97 -12.74
C ALA A 65 2.61 -0.73 -11.79
N ILE A 66 1.49 -1.45 -11.97
CA ILE A 66 0.35 -1.40 -11.05
C ILE A 66 0.75 -1.92 -9.67
N VAL A 67 1.41 -3.08 -9.61
CA VAL A 67 1.88 -3.67 -8.34
C VAL A 67 2.81 -2.71 -7.60
N LYS A 68 3.78 -2.09 -8.27
CA LYS A 68 4.68 -1.10 -7.66
C LYS A 68 3.90 0.06 -7.03
N LYS A 69 2.89 0.61 -7.72
CA LYS A 69 2.01 1.68 -7.18
C LYS A 69 1.23 1.24 -5.94
N VAL A 70 0.71 0.01 -5.94
CA VAL A 70 0.00 -0.55 -4.77
C VAL A 70 0.96 -0.64 -3.59
N ILE A 71 2.18 -1.13 -3.79
CA ILE A 71 3.19 -1.24 -2.74
C ILE A 71 3.60 0.14 -2.20
N GLU A 72 3.79 1.14 -3.06
CA GLU A 72 4.05 2.53 -2.62
C GLU A 72 2.90 3.11 -1.79
N LYS A 73 1.65 2.77 -2.12
CA LYS A 73 0.49 3.18 -1.31
C LYS A 73 0.50 2.48 0.05
N THR A 74 0.76 1.18 0.07
CA THR A 74 0.87 0.39 1.31
C THR A 74 2.00 0.91 2.20
N GLU A 75 3.17 1.23 1.64
CA GLU A 75 4.30 1.83 2.35
C GLU A 75 3.87 3.11 3.08
N ARG A 76 3.18 4.02 2.40
CA ARG A 76 2.68 5.27 2.99
C ARG A 76 1.68 5.05 4.12
N ILE A 77 0.80 4.05 3.99
CA ILE A 77 -0.18 3.72 5.02
C ILE A 77 0.53 3.19 6.27
N VAL A 78 1.46 2.25 6.11
CA VAL A 78 2.22 1.66 7.22
C VAL A 78 3.11 2.70 7.90
N ALA A 79 3.80 3.55 7.12
CA ALA A 79 4.64 4.61 7.66
C ALA A 79 3.83 5.64 8.49
N LYS A 80 2.63 6.01 8.04
CA LYS A 80 1.73 6.91 8.79
C LYS A 80 1.15 6.28 10.05
N GLY A 81 0.76 5.00 9.98
CA GLY A 81 0.24 4.26 11.15
C GLY A 81 1.25 4.19 12.29
N ASN A 82 2.54 4.08 11.98
CA ASN A 82 3.61 4.09 12.98
C ASN A 82 3.86 5.46 13.63
N THR A 83 3.42 6.56 13.02
CA THR A 83 3.59 7.92 13.59
C THR A 83 2.45 8.34 14.53
N VAL A 84 1.25 7.78 14.37
CA VAL A 84 0.05 8.19 15.15
C VAL A 84 0.01 7.61 16.56
N SER A 85 0.81 6.57 16.87
CA SER A 85 0.85 5.93 18.20
C SER A 85 1.43 6.79 19.35
N GLY A 86 1.61 8.11 19.17
CA GLY A 86 2.31 8.98 20.12
C GLY A 86 1.64 10.31 20.47
N ASN A 87 0.41 10.61 20.00
CA ASN A 87 -0.20 11.91 20.33
C ASN A 87 -1.75 11.92 20.30
N GLU A 88 -2.38 10.96 20.96
CA GLU A 88 -3.83 11.03 21.27
C GLU A 88 -4.05 11.44 22.73
N THR A 89 -3.48 12.58 23.11
CA THR A 89 -3.94 13.35 24.29
C THR A 89 -4.24 14.76 23.82
N GLY A 90 -5.51 15.03 23.54
CA GLY A 90 -6.00 16.37 23.22
C GLY A 90 -6.89 16.41 21.99
N GLY A 91 -8.15 16.04 22.16
CA GLY A 91 -9.16 16.14 21.11
C GLY A 91 -10.50 15.56 21.54
N LEU A 92 -11.03 16.02 22.68
CA LEU A 92 -12.45 15.87 23.01
C LEU A 92 -13.28 16.43 21.86
N GLY A 93 -13.88 15.53 21.07
CA GLY A 93 -15.05 15.79 20.26
C GLY A 93 -16.11 14.79 20.72
N GLU A 94 -16.64 15.03 21.91
CA GLU A 94 -17.77 14.30 22.46
C GLU A 94 -18.94 14.36 21.48
N ASN A 95 -19.48 13.19 21.19
CA ASN A 95 -20.78 13.05 20.56
C ASN A 95 -21.83 13.48 21.61
N ASP A 96 -22.44 14.65 21.43
CA ASP A 96 -23.74 14.93 22.03
C ASP A 96 -24.81 14.81 20.94
N ALA A 97 -25.27 13.57 20.78
CA ALA A 97 -26.59 13.28 20.25
C ALA A 97 -27.53 13.09 21.45
N ASP A 98 -28.15 14.17 21.95
CA ASP A 98 -29.55 14.13 22.38
C ASP A 98 -30.09 15.53 22.76
N GLY A 99 -31.39 15.75 22.55
CA GLY A 99 -32.16 16.71 23.36
C GLY A 99 -32.62 18.02 22.71
N ARG A 100 -33.86 17.99 22.20
CA ARG A 100 -34.90 19.05 22.28
C ARG A 100 -34.43 20.52 22.25
N THR A 101 -34.80 21.22 21.18
CA THR A 101 -35.10 22.65 21.29
C THR A 101 -36.39 22.98 20.56
N SER A 102 -37.38 23.34 21.36
CA SER A 102 -38.70 23.83 20.99
C SER A 102 -38.57 25.09 20.12
N LEU A 103 -39.02 25.03 18.87
CA LEU A 103 -39.17 26.22 18.04
C LEU A 103 -40.49 26.92 18.43
N SER A 104 -40.35 28.04 19.12
CA SER A 104 -41.41 29.02 19.35
C SER A 104 -41.93 29.60 18.03
N ARG A 105 -43.27 29.68 17.90
CA ARG A 105 -44.00 30.31 16.78
C ARG A 105 -43.65 31.80 16.64
N PRO A 106 -43.70 32.37 15.43
CA PRO A 106 -43.93 33.81 15.25
C PRO A 106 -45.43 34.14 15.29
N VAL A 107 -45.70 35.39 15.68
CA VAL A 107 -46.98 36.07 15.91
C VAL A 107 -47.82 36.17 14.65
#